data_AF-A0A416WEW3-F1
#
_entry.id   AF-A0A416WEW3-F1
#
_cell.length_a   1.000
_cell.length_b   1.000
_cell.length_c   1.000
_cell.angle_alpha   90.00
_cell.angle_beta   90.00
_cell.angle_gamma   90.00
#
_symmetry.space_group_name_H-M   'P 1'
#
loop_
_entity.id
_entity.type
_entity.pdbx_description
1 polymer ?
#
loop_
_entity_poly.entity_id
_entity_poly.type
_entity_poly.pdbx_seq_one_letter_code
_entity_poly.pdbx_strand_id
1 'polypeptide(L)'
;MKVYGLIVMVLLMGACFWSKAPKECIYPAGDLFFSKDRTGWKDVFVGKEYNDTLLVYNPTSEGIRLEGFNNFPEITCRKIGHTVEDWNLGGYVVEAGTCDTLIMTFCVKNENILGNYYNVMRFIVGGEVNYNYGFMVDVNVREDFDDWSEEEKKQAPRWTMDTTEFDFGTLEEGEEAATVFKVKNTGGRNLIVRKIETTCGCTAVLPSQRVILPGKEIELHVIFHSAGRKGKQRKLITVYCNDPHQPTIQLVVKGTVE
;
A
#
# COMPACT_ATOMS: atom_id res chain seq x y z
N MET A 1 -25.23 70.84 16.65
CA MET A 1 -24.15 70.43 17.58
C MET A 1 -24.78 69.87 18.85
N LYS A 2 -24.84 68.53 18.96
CA LYS A 2 -25.01 67.73 20.18
C LYS A 2 -24.90 66.27 19.74
N VAL A 3 -23.72 65.68 19.96
CA VAL A 3 -23.41 64.28 19.68
C VAL A 3 -23.78 63.48 20.94
N TYR A 4 -24.67 62.50 20.81
CA TYR A 4 -24.90 61.50 21.85
C TYR A 4 -24.07 60.28 21.50
N GLY A 5 -23.00 60.04 22.28
CA GLY A 5 -22.16 58.85 22.17
C GLY A 5 -22.89 57.64 22.75
N LEU A 6 -23.11 56.63 21.92
CA LEU A 6 -23.60 55.32 22.33
C LEU A 6 -22.36 54.46 22.66
N ILE A 7 -22.06 54.28 23.94
CA ILE A 7 -21.03 53.32 24.39
C ILE A 7 -21.66 51.92 24.31
N VAL A 8 -21.32 51.18 23.25
CA VAL A 8 -21.60 49.74 23.16
C VAL A 8 -20.50 49.01 23.93
N MET A 9 -20.81 48.63 25.17
CA MET A 9 -19.94 47.79 25.99
C MET A 9 -20.06 46.36 25.46
N VAL A 10 -19.12 45.95 24.59
CA VAL A 10 -19.03 44.56 24.11
C VAL A 10 -18.52 43.70 25.27
N LEU A 11 -19.44 42.99 25.91
CA LEU A 11 -19.14 41.91 26.84
C LEU A 11 -18.55 40.74 26.04
N LEU A 12 -17.21 40.70 25.94
CA LEU A 12 -16.46 39.50 25.55
C LEU A 12 -16.61 38.46 26.66
N MET A 13 -17.71 37.69 26.63
CA MET A 13 -17.76 36.41 27.32
C MET A 13 -16.85 35.45 26.55
N GLY A 14 -15.59 35.38 26.96
CA GLY A 14 -14.69 34.30 26.59
C GLY A 14 -15.24 32.99 27.14
N ALA A 15 -16.07 32.30 26.36
CA ALA A 15 -16.35 30.90 26.60
C ALA A 15 -15.07 30.13 26.23
N CYS A 16 -14.22 29.83 27.22
CA CYS A 16 -13.25 28.75 27.11
C CYS A 16 -14.04 27.45 26.93
N PHE A 17 -14.35 27.11 25.69
CA PHE A 17 -14.77 25.77 25.31
C PHE A 17 -13.58 24.85 25.54
N TRP A 18 -13.48 24.26 26.73
CA TRP A 18 -12.72 23.04 26.89
C TRP A 18 -13.46 21.95 26.12
N SER A 19 -13.10 21.74 24.85
CA SER A 19 -13.47 20.53 24.14
C SER A 19 -12.95 19.35 24.96
N LYS A 20 -13.85 18.55 25.52
CA LYS A 20 -13.46 17.26 26.11
C LYS A 20 -12.67 16.51 25.04
N ALA A 21 -11.54 15.93 25.46
CA ALA A 21 -10.73 15.06 24.60
C ALA A 21 -11.65 14.11 23.82
N PRO A 22 -11.55 14.05 22.48
CA PRO A 22 -12.31 13.10 21.70
C PRO A 22 -12.01 11.70 22.24
N LYS A 23 -13.06 10.98 22.69
CA LYS A 23 -12.90 9.63 23.30
C LYS A 23 -12.21 8.62 22.37
N GLU A 24 -12.17 8.93 21.08
CA GLU A 24 -11.63 8.08 20.03
C GLU A 24 -10.11 8.26 19.84
N CYS A 25 -9.52 9.39 20.27
CA CYS A 25 -8.09 9.65 20.14
C CYS A 25 -7.30 8.97 21.27
N ILE A 26 -6.93 7.71 21.06
CA ILE A 26 -6.29 6.86 22.07
C ILE A 26 -4.88 6.41 21.71
N TYR A 27 -4.40 6.67 20.50
CA TYR A 27 -3.10 6.22 20.01
C TYR A 27 -2.06 7.33 20.19
N PRO A 28 -1.13 7.24 21.16
CA PRO A 28 -0.19 8.31 21.43
C PRO A 28 0.94 8.36 20.40
N ALA A 29 1.32 9.56 19.97
CA ALA A 29 2.56 9.83 19.25
C ALA A 29 3.18 11.13 19.78
N GLY A 30 4.17 10.99 20.68
CA GLY A 30 4.68 12.11 21.46
C GLY A 30 3.56 12.64 22.35
N ASP A 31 3.36 13.95 22.34
CA ASP A 31 2.30 14.60 23.11
C ASP A 31 0.96 14.69 22.37
N LEU A 32 0.86 14.15 21.15
CA LEU A 32 -0.38 14.07 20.37
C LEU A 32 -1.06 12.70 20.49
N PHE A 33 -2.38 12.67 20.29
CA PHE A 33 -3.19 11.45 20.27
C PHE A 33 -3.95 11.30 18.97
N PHE A 34 -3.88 10.14 18.35
CA PHE A 34 -4.53 9.80 17.09
C PHE A 34 -5.74 8.89 17.30
N SER A 35 -6.72 8.94 16.39
CA SER A 35 -7.92 8.08 16.50
C SER A 35 -7.70 6.61 16.12
N LYS A 36 -6.68 6.31 15.32
CA LYS A 36 -6.37 4.94 14.86
C LYS A 36 -4.94 4.82 14.35
N ASP A 37 -4.49 3.58 14.21
CA ASP A 37 -3.15 3.20 13.75
C ASP A 37 -3.14 2.57 12.35
N ARG A 38 -4.31 2.38 11.71
CA ARG A 38 -4.39 1.71 10.40
C ARG A 38 -5.61 2.11 9.57
N THR A 39 -5.53 1.88 8.27
CA THR A 39 -6.66 1.95 7.35
C THR A 39 -7.64 0.80 7.57
N GLY A 40 -8.92 1.01 7.24
CA GLY A 40 -9.94 -0.05 7.26
C GLY A 40 -10.07 -0.87 5.96
N TRP A 41 -9.30 -0.54 4.92
CA TRP A 41 -9.40 -1.18 3.61
C TRP A 41 -8.76 -2.58 3.61
N LYS A 42 -9.33 -3.50 2.83
CA LYS A 42 -8.78 -4.84 2.62
C LYS A 42 -8.26 -5.02 1.21
N ASP A 43 -9.15 -4.88 0.23
CA ASP A 43 -8.82 -4.88 -1.19
C ASP A 43 -8.92 -3.44 -1.73
N VAL A 44 -7.94 -3.06 -2.54
CA VAL A 44 -7.87 -1.77 -3.22
C VAL A 44 -7.47 -2.00 -4.68
N PHE A 45 -7.94 -1.14 -5.57
CA PHE A 45 -7.79 -1.32 -7.01
C PHE A 45 -6.88 -0.25 -7.62
N VAL A 46 -6.00 -0.69 -8.52
CA VAL A 46 -5.12 0.21 -9.29
C VAL A 46 -5.98 1.24 -10.04
N GLY A 47 -5.60 2.52 -9.94
CA GLY A 47 -6.32 3.63 -10.56
C GLY A 47 -7.49 4.19 -9.76
N LYS A 48 -7.96 3.50 -8.70
CA LYS A 48 -8.97 4.02 -7.78
C LYS A 48 -8.33 4.82 -6.63
N GLU A 49 -9.09 5.80 -6.14
CA GLU A 49 -8.71 6.61 -4.98
C GLU A 49 -9.48 6.15 -3.75
N TYR A 50 -8.77 5.98 -2.64
CA TYR A 50 -9.32 5.59 -1.35
C TYR A 50 -9.03 6.68 -0.33
N ASN A 51 -10.06 7.12 0.38
CA ASN A 51 -9.96 8.18 1.39
C ASN A 51 -10.38 7.67 2.76
N ASP A 52 -9.58 7.96 3.77
CA ASP A 52 -9.86 7.63 5.16
C ASP A 52 -9.59 8.86 6.05
N THR A 53 -10.32 8.98 7.15
CA THR A 53 -10.16 10.10 8.09
C THR A 53 -9.39 9.66 9.31
N LEU A 54 -8.40 10.45 9.71
CA LEU A 54 -7.60 10.26 10.91
C LEU A 54 -7.73 11.51 11.79
N LEU A 55 -8.18 11.35 13.03
CA LEU A 55 -8.26 12.47 13.96
C LEU A 55 -6.93 12.60 14.70
N VAL A 56 -6.52 13.83 14.99
CA VAL A 56 -5.35 14.14 15.83
C VAL A 56 -5.73 15.18 16.88
N TYR A 57 -5.54 14.82 18.14
CA TYR A 57 -5.87 15.63 19.30
C TYR A 57 -4.62 16.09 20.02
N ASN A 58 -4.57 17.39 20.33
CA ASN A 58 -3.54 17.99 21.17
C ASN A 58 -4.11 18.28 22.57
N PRO A 59 -3.79 17.47 23.60
CA PRO A 59 -4.24 17.68 24.98
C PRO A 59 -3.46 18.77 25.73
N THR A 60 -2.37 19.30 25.15
CA THR A 60 -1.48 20.23 25.84
C THR A 60 -2.00 21.66 25.81
N SER A 61 -1.31 22.55 26.51
CA SER A 61 -1.60 23.99 26.54
C SER A 61 -0.92 24.79 25.42
N GLU A 62 -0.08 24.15 24.60
CA GLU A 62 0.69 24.81 23.53
C GLU A 62 0.44 24.11 22.18
N GLY A 63 0.61 24.86 21.09
CA GLY A 63 0.51 24.27 19.75
C GLY A 63 1.68 23.32 19.48
N ILE A 64 1.39 22.14 18.91
CA ILE A 64 2.41 21.14 18.57
C ILE A 64 2.54 21.01 17.06
N ARG A 65 3.76 21.14 16.56
CA ARG A 65 4.06 20.91 15.13
C ARG A 65 3.98 19.42 14.78
N LEU A 66 3.23 19.11 13.74
CA LEU A 66 3.01 17.77 13.21
C LEU A 66 3.41 17.71 11.73
N GLU A 67 4.35 16.84 11.38
CA GLU A 67 4.88 16.69 10.02
C GLU A 67 4.95 15.21 9.61
N GLY A 68 4.95 14.92 8.31
CA GLY A 68 5.23 13.57 7.81
C GLY A 68 6.73 13.26 7.88
N PHE A 69 7.09 12.05 8.30
CA PHE A 69 8.49 11.62 8.34
C PHE A 69 8.93 10.90 7.06
N ASN A 70 8.21 9.85 6.68
CA ASN A 70 8.48 9.07 5.48
C ASN A 70 7.44 9.35 4.40
N ASN A 71 7.91 9.37 3.15
CA ASN A 71 7.09 9.69 1.99
C ASN A 71 6.87 8.44 1.12
N PHE A 72 5.61 8.18 0.78
CA PHE A 72 5.19 7.12 -0.14
C PHE A 72 4.41 7.79 -1.26
N PRO A 73 4.83 7.69 -2.54
CA PRO A 73 4.16 8.39 -3.65
C PRO A 73 2.66 8.11 -3.78
N GLU A 74 2.22 6.94 -3.33
CA GLU A 74 0.84 6.46 -3.35
C GLU A 74 0.01 6.84 -2.12
N ILE A 75 0.62 7.39 -1.06
CA ILE A 75 -0.09 7.86 0.15
C ILE A 75 0.11 9.37 0.27
N THR A 76 -0.99 10.10 0.37
CA THR A 76 -0.97 11.52 0.74
C THR A 76 -1.80 11.73 1.98
N CYS A 77 -1.54 12.82 2.69
CA CYS A 77 -2.45 13.27 3.73
C CYS A 77 -2.46 14.78 3.88
N ARG A 78 -3.63 15.28 4.23
CA ARG A 78 -3.94 16.70 4.37
C ARG A 78 -4.93 16.95 5.50
N LYS A 79 -4.89 18.13 6.09
CA LYS A 79 -5.93 18.60 7.01
C LYS A 79 -7.20 19.01 6.24
N ILE A 80 -8.38 18.74 6.78
CA ILE A 80 -9.66 19.23 6.22
C ILE A 80 -9.66 20.77 6.16
N GLY A 81 -10.19 21.32 5.07
CA GLY A 81 -10.25 22.78 4.85
C GLY A 81 -9.01 23.38 4.18
N HIS A 82 -7.98 22.58 3.94
CA HIS A 82 -6.78 22.98 3.21
C HIS A 82 -6.74 22.29 1.83
N THR A 83 -6.53 23.07 0.78
CA THR A 83 -6.73 22.70 -0.64
C THR A 83 -5.47 22.20 -1.34
N VAL A 84 -4.54 21.54 -0.63
CA VAL A 84 -3.24 21.01 -1.15
C VAL A 84 -2.02 21.93 -0.90
N GLU A 85 -1.85 22.39 0.34
CA GLU A 85 -0.58 22.88 0.89
C GLU A 85 -0.52 22.39 2.35
N ASP A 86 0.43 21.62 2.88
CA ASP A 86 1.50 20.83 2.29
C ASP A 86 2.06 19.88 3.37
N TRP A 87 1.97 18.56 3.20
CA TRP A 87 2.77 17.63 4.02
C TRP A 87 4.15 17.39 3.43
N ASN A 88 4.37 17.76 2.16
CA ASN A 88 5.69 17.75 1.53
C ASN A 88 6.46 19.08 1.74
N LEU A 89 5.84 20.13 2.30
CA LEU A 89 6.49 21.42 2.67
C LEU A 89 6.45 21.76 4.18
N GLY A 90 6.33 20.77 5.08
CA GLY A 90 6.68 20.98 6.51
C GLY A 90 5.52 20.93 7.52
N GLY A 91 4.42 20.26 7.22
CA GLY A 91 3.38 19.97 8.22
C GLY A 91 2.67 21.21 8.75
N TYR A 92 2.06 21.12 9.94
CA TYR A 92 1.29 22.21 10.53
C TYR A 92 1.25 22.13 12.06
N VAL A 93 0.72 23.16 12.71
CA VAL A 93 0.54 23.19 14.17
C VAL A 93 -0.86 22.71 14.54
N VAL A 94 -0.95 21.64 15.34
CA VAL A 94 -2.19 21.23 15.99
C VAL A 94 -2.35 22.13 17.22
N GLU A 95 -3.36 22.99 17.21
CA GLU A 95 -3.56 23.99 18.27
C GLU A 95 -3.92 23.34 19.61
N ALA A 96 -3.53 24.00 20.70
CA ALA A 96 -3.77 23.53 22.07
C ALA A 96 -5.27 23.22 22.33
N GLY A 97 -5.55 22.05 22.90
CA GLY A 97 -6.91 21.60 23.21
C GLY A 97 -7.79 21.26 22.00
N THR A 98 -7.27 21.36 20.77
CA THR A 98 -8.03 21.10 19.55
C THR A 98 -7.89 19.67 19.06
N CYS A 99 -8.89 19.23 18.30
CA CYS A 99 -8.85 17.99 17.55
C CYS A 99 -9.05 18.31 16.07
N ASP A 100 -8.02 18.04 15.27
CA ASP A 100 -8.03 18.24 13.84
C ASP A 100 -8.36 16.93 13.11
N THR A 101 -8.96 17.07 11.92
CA THR A 101 -9.22 15.95 11.03
C THR A 101 -8.24 15.97 9.86
N LEU A 102 -7.53 14.86 9.71
CA LEU A 102 -6.69 14.54 8.57
C LEU A 102 -7.46 13.64 7.59
N ILE A 103 -7.25 13.85 6.30
CA ILE A 103 -7.68 12.98 5.23
C ILE A 103 -6.44 12.25 4.71
N MET A 104 -6.42 10.94 4.91
CA MET A 104 -5.46 10.02 4.33
C MET A 104 -6.00 9.58 2.98
N THR A 105 -5.24 9.80 1.91
CA THR A 105 -5.61 9.38 0.55
C THR A 105 -4.60 8.34 0.08
N PHE A 106 -5.09 7.19 -0.38
CA PHE A 106 -4.31 6.14 -1.00
C PHE A 106 -4.73 5.96 -2.46
N CYS A 107 -3.78 6.06 -3.38
CA CYS A 107 -4.02 5.86 -4.80
C CYS A 107 -2.80 5.20 -5.46
N VAL A 108 -2.98 3.95 -5.88
CA VAL A 108 -1.95 3.20 -6.62
C VAL A 108 -2.12 3.45 -8.11
N LYS A 109 -1.09 4.01 -8.75
CA LYS A 109 -1.07 4.26 -10.21
C LYS A 109 -0.21 3.27 -10.98
N ASN A 110 0.57 2.44 -10.29
CA ASN A 110 1.56 1.54 -10.89
C ASN A 110 1.22 0.07 -10.59
N GLU A 111 1.11 -0.74 -11.63
CA GLU A 111 0.81 -2.18 -11.55
C GLU A 111 1.94 -3.00 -10.88
N ASN A 112 3.15 -2.45 -10.73
CA ASN A 112 4.23 -3.10 -9.97
C ASN A 112 3.92 -3.22 -8.46
N ILE A 113 2.90 -2.52 -7.97
CA ILE A 113 2.45 -2.55 -6.56
C ILE A 113 1.38 -3.63 -6.32
N LEU A 114 0.95 -4.37 -7.36
CA LEU A 114 0.01 -5.49 -7.20
C LEU A 114 0.47 -6.50 -6.14
N GLY A 115 -0.50 -7.05 -5.41
CA GLY A 115 -0.27 -7.96 -4.29
C GLY A 115 -0.41 -7.28 -2.92
N ASN A 116 0.17 -7.89 -1.89
CA ASN A 116 0.15 -7.29 -0.55
C ASN A 116 1.00 -6.01 -0.55
N TYR A 117 0.39 -4.93 -0.10
CA TYR A 117 1.03 -3.66 0.15
C TYR A 117 0.94 -3.38 1.65
N TYR A 118 2.10 -3.32 2.28
CA TYR A 118 2.24 -3.01 3.70
C TYR A 118 3.26 -1.89 3.86
N ASN A 119 2.79 -0.73 4.33
CA ASN A 119 3.66 0.39 4.68
C ASN A 119 3.12 1.14 5.90
N VAL A 120 4.04 1.73 6.67
CA VAL A 120 3.72 2.46 7.89
C VAL A 120 4.15 3.91 7.72
N MET A 121 3.19 4.83 7.63
CA MET A 121 3.44 6.26 7.62
C MET A 121 3.70 6.76 9.04
N ARG A 122 4.85 7.42 9.23
CA ARG A 122 5.30 7.95 10.51
C ARG A 122 5.28 9.47 10.50
N PHE A 123 5.29 10.02 11.70
CA PHE A 123 5.13 11.44 11.94
C PHE A 123 6.29 11.99 12.75
N ILE A 124 6.62 13.24 12.48
CA ILE A 124 7.44 14.09 13.34
C ILE A 124 6.48 14.89 14.21
N VAL A 125 6.62 14.79 15.53
CA VAL A 125 5.79 15.49 16.51
C VAL A 125 6.70 16.35 17.38
N GLY A 126 6.51 17.66 17.36
CA GLY A 126 7.36 18.59 18.12
C GLY A 126 8.83 18.60 17.68
N GLY A 127 9.12 18.18 16.44
CA GLY A 127 10.48 18.08 15.92
C GLY A 127 11.15 16.71 16.11
N GLU A 128 10.49 15.75 16.78
CA GLU A 128 11.02 14.39 16.97
C GLU A 128 10.22 13.35 16.19
N VAL A 129 10.92 12.42 15.55
CA VAL A 129 10.28 11.30 14.83
C VAL A 129 9.68 10.34 15.85
N ASN A 130 8.39 10.04 15.74
CA ASN A 130 7.77 9.02 16.56
C ASN A 130 7.89 7.63 15.90
N TYR A 131 8.65 6.73 16.54
CA TYR A 131 8.80 5.35 16.08
C TYR A 131 7.82 4.36 16.72
N ASN A 132 7.15 4.76 17.80
CA ASN A 132 6.20 3.93 18.55
C ASN A 132 4.79 3.97 17.95
N TYR A 133 4.49 4.99 17.16
CA TYR A 133 3.25 5.14 16.41
C TYR A 133 3.52 5.27 14.91
N GLY A 134 2.59 4.74 14.13
CA GLY A 134 2.51 5.00 12.71
C GLY A 134 1.14 4.62 12.18
N PHE A 135 0.73 5.27 11.10
CA PHE A 135 -0.50 4.97 10.40
C PHE A 135 -0.22 3.93 9.30
N MET A 136 -0.70 2.73 9.50
CA MET A 136 -0.47 1.56 8.67
C MET A 136 -1.47 1.49 7.51
N VAL A 137 -0.94 1.30 6.30
CA VAL A 137 -1.70 0.86 5.13
C VAL A 137 -1.31 -0.58 4.88
N ASP A 138 -2.23 -1.50 5.17
CA ASP A 138 -2.09 -2.94 4.97
C ASP A 138 -3.25 -3.42 4.12
N VAL A 139 -3.01 -3.54 2.82
CA VAL A 139 -4.04 -3.78 1.80
C VAL A 139 -3.53 -4.75 0.75
N ASN A 140 -4.46 -5.39 0.05
CA ASN A 140 -4.19 -6.19 -1.12
C ASN A 140 -4.57 -5.39 -2.37
N VAL A 141 -3.57 -5.07 -3.19
CA VAL A 141 -3.69 -4.24 -4.40
C VAL A 141 -3.99 -5.14 -5.59
N ARG A 142 -5.09 -4.83 -6.30
CA ARG A 142 -5.65 -5.66 -7.37
C ARG A 142 -5.87 -4.85 -8.65
N GLU A 143 -5.87 -5.53 -9.80
CA GLU A 143 -6.41 -4.94 -11.03
C GLU A 143 -7.93 -4.80 -10.92
N ASP A 144 -8.46 -3.78 -11.59
CA ASP A 144 -9.87 -3.51 -11.69
C ASP A 144 -10.42 -3.98 -13.05
N PHE A 145 -11.48 -4.78 -12.99
CA PHE A 145 -12.17 -5.30 -14.18
C PHE A 145 -13.68 -5.02 -14.12
N ASP A 146 -14.14 -4.23 -13.15
CA ASP A 146 -15.57 -4.00 -12.92
C ASP A 146 -16.23 -3.29 -14.12
N ASP A 147 -15.50 -2.37 -14.76
CA ASP A 147 -15.98 -1.56 -15.88
C ASP A 147 -15.94 -2.29 -17.23
N TRP A 148 -15.45 -3.53 -17.29
CA TRP A 148 -15.42 -4.30 -18.54
C TRP A 148 -16.84 -4.65 -18.99
N SER A 149 -17.10 -4.47 -20.28
CA SER A 149 -18.34 -4.95 -20.90
C SER A 149 -18.43 -6.48 -20.86
N GLU A 150 -19.64 -7.01 -21.01
CA GLU A 150 -19.84 -8.47 -21.02
C GLU A 150 -19.11 -9.16 -22.19
N GLU A 151 -18.92 -8.48 -23.31
CA GLU A 151 -18.11 -9.00 -24.41
C GLU A 151 -16.62 -9.03 -24.06
N GLU A 152 -16.11 -8.00 -23.39
CA GLU A 152 -14.72 -7.97 -22.93
C GLU A 152 -14.45 -9.06 -21.89
N LYS A 153 -15.40 -9.34 -21.00
CA LYS A 153 -15.30 -10.45 -20.03
C LYS A 153 -15.30 -11.81 -20.73
N LYS A 154 -16.11 -11.99 -21.79
CA LYS A 154 -16.09 -13.24 -22.58
C LYS A 154 -14.79 -13.46 -23.32
N GLN A 155 -14.18 -12.39 -23.82
CA GLN A 155 -12.89 -12.44 -24.52
C GLN A 155 -11.70 -12.22 -23.58
N ALA A 156 -11.90 -12.24 -22.27
CA ALA A 156 -10.86 -11.94 -21.29
C ALA A 156 -9.60 -12.78 -21.54
N PRO A 157 -8.40 -12.22 -21.30
CA PRO A 157 -7.18 -13.00 -21.33
C PRO A 157 -7.29 -14.12 -20.29
N ARG A 158 -6.77 -15.30 -20.64
CA ARG A 158 -6.81 -16.45 -19.74
C ARG A 158 -5.53 -17.23 -19.82
N TRP A 159 -4.82 -17.39 -18.72
CA TRP A 159 -3.64 -18.26 -18.74
C TRP A 159 -3.95 -19.72 -18.41
N THR A 160 -3.10 -20.59 -18.91
CA THR A 160 -3.00 -21.99 -18.52
C THR A 160 -1.54 -22.40 -18.45
N MET A 161 -1.23 -23.35 -17.57
CA MET A 161 0.11 -23.91 -17.39
C MET A 161 0.00 -25.42 -17.19
N ASP A 162 0.99 -26.17 -17.68
CA ASP A 162 1.00 -27.64 -17.54
C ASP A 162 1.36 -28.08 -16.12
N THR A 163 2.25 -27.33 -15.46
CA THR A 163 2.65 -27.52 -14.07
C THR A 163 2.90 -26.17 -13.41
N THR A 164 2.68 -26.12 -12.10
CA THR A 164 3.05 -25.00 -11.23
C THR A 164 4.09 -25.39 -10.19
N GLU A 165 4.60 -26.62 -10.24
CA GLU A 165 5.63 -27.09 -9.32
C GLU A 165 6.81 -27.72 -10.06
N PHE A 166 8.00 -27.46 -9.54
CA PHE A 166 9.24 -28.10 -9.93
C PHE A 166 9.96 -28.61 -8.67
N ASP A 167 10.26 -29.91 -8.66
CA ASP A 167 11.06 -30.55 -7.61
C ASP A 167 12.45 -30.85 -8.19
N PHE A 168 13.48 -30.22 -7.65
CA PHE A 168 14.85 -30.44 -8.08
C PHE A 168 15.52 -31.63 -7.39
N GLY A 169 14.82 -32.32 -6.47
CA GLY A 169 15.39 -33.42 -5.70
C GLY A 169 16.41 -32.92 -4.67
N THR A 170 17.63 -33.42 -4.76
CA THR A 170 18.75 -33.05 -3.88
C THR A 170 19.81 -32.29 -4.66
N LEU A 171 20.33 -31.20 -4.10
CA LEU A 171 21.48 -30.44 -4.61
C LEU A 171 22.56 -30.35 -3.54
N GLU A 172 23.82 -30.31 -3.96
CA GLU A 172 24.91 -29.85 -3.10
C GLU A 172 24.83 -28.32 -2.94
N GLU A 173 25.23 -27.82 -1.76
CA GLU A 173 25.35 -26.38 -1.54
C GLU A 173 26.30 -25.72 -2.57
N GLY A 174 25.80 -24.69 -3.25
CA GLY A 174 26.52 -23.96 -4.30
C GLY A 174 26.08 -24.32 -5.72
N GLU A 175 25.35 -25.43 -5.91
CA GLU A 175 24.74 -25.78 -7.19
C GLU A 175 23.52 -24.93 -7.56
N GLU A 176 23.08 -25.06 -8.80
CA GLU A 176 21.89 -24.40 -9.33
C GLU A 176 20.92 -25.43 -9.91
N ALA A 177 19.62 -25.20 -9.72
CA ALA A 177 18.58 -25.92 -10.44
C ALA A 177 17.80 -24.96 -11.33
N ALA A 178 17.67 -25.30 -12.60
CA ALA A 178 16.93 -24.52 -13.59
C ALA A 178 15.67 -25.29 -14.04
N THR A 179 14.59 -24.55 -14.25
CA THR A 179 13.34 -25.07 -14.83
C THR A 179 12.68 -24.03 -15.72
N VAL A 180 11.79 -24.50 -16.60
CA VAL A 180 11.01 -23.66 -17.50
C VAL A 180 9.54 -23.94 -17.29
N PHE A 181 8.80 -22.92 -16.88
CA PHE A 181 7.35 -22.99 -16.83
C PHE A 181 6.77 -22.40 -18.12
N LYS A 182 5.95 -23.18 -18.82
CA LYS A 182 5.23 -22.72 -20.01
C LYS A 182 3.92 -22.06 -19.63
N VAL A 183 3.74 -20.81 -20.06
CA VAL A 183 2.52 -20.03 -19.84
C VAL A 183 1.84 -19.81 -21.17
N LYS A 184 0.61 -20.29 -21.32
CA LYS A 184 -0.18 -20.13 -22.55
C LYS A 184 -1.37 -19.23 -22.32
N ASN A 185 -1.64 -18.33 -23.26
CA ASN A 185 -2.88 -17.57 -23.28
C ASN A 185 -3.95 -18.33 -24.08
N THR A 186 -5.00 -18.77 -23.40
CA THR A 186 -6.19 -19.43 -23.94
C THR A 186 -7.39 -18.50 -24.07
N GLY A 187 -7.24 -17.23 -23.67
CA GLY A 187 -8.26 -16.20 -23.79
C GLY A 187 -8.30 -15.52 -25.16
N GLY A 188 -9.23 -14.58 -25.31
CA GLY A 188 -9.48 -13.85 -26.55
C GLY A 188 -8.68 -12.55 -26.72
N ARG A 189 -8.09 -12.03 -25.62
CA ARG A 189 -7.29 -10.80 -25.58
C ARG A 189 -5.86 -11.08 -25.14
N ASN A 190 -4.97 -10.12 -25.35
CA ASN A 190 -3.58 -10.21 -24.88
C ASN A 190 -3.52 -10.38 -23.37
N LEU A 191 -2.82 -11.44 -22.94
CA LEU A 191 -2.48 -11.67 -21.54
C LEU A 191 -1.16 -10.96 -21.25
N ILE A 192 -1.11 -10.19 -20.17
CA ILE A 192 0.03 -9.35 -19.80
C ILE A 192 0.49 -9.74 -18.41
N VAL A 193 1.75 -10.18 -18.30
CA VAL A 193 2.43 -10.40 -17.02
C VAL A 193 2.85 -9.04 -16.47
N ARG A 194 2.23 -8.62 -15.36
CA ARG A 194 2.45 -7.32 -14.73
C ARG A 194 3.70 -7.32 -13.86
N LYS A 195 3.74 -8.28 -12.93
CA LYS A 195 4.71 -8.36 -11.84
C LYS A 195 5.05 -9.82 -11.59
N ILE A 196 6.31 -10.08 -11.26
CA ILE A 196 6.77 -11.36 -10.75
C ILE A 196 7.46 -11.07 -9.42
N GLU A 197 7.09 -11.81 -8.39
CA GLU A 197 7.61 -11.67 -7.04
C GLU A 197 8.14 -13.00 -6.53
N THR A 198 9.30 -12.99 -5.86
CA THR A 198 9.96 -14.19 -5.35
C THR A 198 10.23 -14.03 -3.87
N THR A 199 10.00 -15.07 -3.06
CA THR A 199 10.13 -15.00 -1.59
C THR A 199 11.54 -14.69 -1.06
N CYS A 200 12.58 -14.90 -1.84
CA CYS A 200 13.96 -14.53 -1.49
C CYS A 200 14.83 -14.50 -2.75
N GLY A 201 15.81 -13.59 -2.82
CA GLY A 201 16.62 -13.31 -4.02
C GLY A 201 17.54 -14.42 -4.55
N CYS A 202 17.41 -15.66 -4.06
CA CYS A 202 18.10 -16.83 -4.62
C CYS A 202 17.31 -17.48 -5.76
N THR A 203 16.28 -16.81 -6.27
CA THR A 203 15.53 -17.27 -7.43
C THR A 203 15.51 -16.15 -8.47
N ALA A 204 16.09 -16.41 -9.65
CA ALA A 204 16.01 -15.52 -10.78
C ALA A 204 14.84 -15.94 -11.68
N VAL A 205 14.06 -14.96 -12.15
CA VAL A 205 12.97 -15.20 -13.10
C VAL A 205 13.11 -14.25 -14.28
N LEU A 206 13.23 -14.81 -15.48
CA LEU A 206 13.38 -14.06 -16.72
C LEU A 206 12.24 -14.43 -17.67
N PRO A 207 11.21 -13.58 -17.82
CA PRO A 207 10.23 -13.76 -18.88
C PRO A 207 10.86 -13.38 -20.22
N SER A 208 10.70 -14.24 -21.23
CA SER A 208 11.09 -13.94 -22.62
C SER A 208 10.37 -12.70 -23.18
N GLN A 209 9.12 -12.48 -22.76
CA GLN A 209 8.30 -11.30 -23.03
C GLN A 209 7.20 -11.19 -21.98
N ARG A 210 6.64 -9.99 -21.79
CA ARG A 210 5.53 -9.77 -20.83
C ARG A 210 4.14 -9.88 -21.45
N VAL A 211 4.02 -9.96 -22.78
CA VAL A 211 2.74 -10.03 -23.48
C VAL A 211 2.61 -11.36 -24.19
N ILE A 212 1.48 -12.05 -24.01
CA ILE A 212 1.18 -13.35 -24.59
C ILE A 212 -0.08 -13.16 -25.44
N LEU A 213 0.08 -13.20 -26.76
CA LEU A 213 -1.03 -13.09 -27.71
C LEU A 213 -2.01 -14.27 -27.57
N PRO A 214 -3.29 -14.13 -27.94
CA PRO A 214 -4.26 -15.22 -27.96
C PRO A 214 -3.72 -16.48 -28.65
N GLY A 215 -3.85 -17.62 -27.97
CA GLY A 215 -3.39 -18.93 -28.44
C GLY A 215 -1.87 -19.15 -28.41
N LYS A 216 -1.07 -18.15 -28.02
CA LYS A 216 0.39 -18.25 -27.93
C LYS A 216 0.86 -18.65 -26.54
N GLU A 217 2.09 -19.13 -26.48
CA GLU A 217 2.79 -19.49 -25.24
C GLU A 217 4.10 -18.72 -25.11
N ILE A 218 4.55 -18.54 -23.87
CA ILE A 218 5.87 -18.04 -23.54
C ILE A 218 6.51 -18.94 -22.49
N GLU A 219 7.82 -18.84 -22.39
CA GLU A 219 8.62 -19.53 -21.39
C GLU A 219 9.01 -18.58 -20.26
N LEU A 220 8.81 -19.07 -19.04
CA LEU A 220 9.27 -18.45 -17.80
C LEU A 220 10.43 -19.26 -17.25
N HIS A 221 11.65 -18.76 -17.45
CA HIS A 221 12.86 -19.42 -16.96
C HIS A 221 13.06 -19.08 -15.49
N VAL A 222 13.22 -20.11 -14.68
CA VAL A 222 13.41 -20.01 -13.22
C VAL A 222 14.69 -20.72 -12.84
N ILE A 223 15.57 -20.03 -12.14
CA ILE A 223 16.83 -20.58 -11.62
C ILE A 223 16.82 -20.46 -10.10
N PHE A 224 17.04 -21.55 -9.38
CA PHE A 224 17.26 -21.58 -7.95
C PHE A 224 18.76 -21.73 -7.65
N HIS A 225 19.31 -20.77 -6.90
CA HIS A 225 20.70 -20.79 -6.44
C HIS A 225 20.76 -21.35 -5.00
N SER A 226 21.47 -22.46 -4.80
CA SER A 226 21.53 -23.15 -3.50
C SER A 226 22.58 -22.57 -2.53
N ALA A 227 23.46 -21.68 -2.99
CA ALA A 227 24.53 -21.10 -2.17
C ALA A 227 24.00 -20.50 -0.85
N GLY A 228 24.59 -20.90 0.28
CA GLY A 228 24.18 -20.47 1.62
C GLY A 228 22.82 -21.02 2.08
N ARG A 229 22.32 -22.09 1.46
CA ARG A 229 21.07 -22.78 1.82
C ARG A 229 21.38 -24.22 2.27
N LYS A 230 20.56 -24.76 3.18
CA LYS A 230 20.63 -26.16 3.65
C LYS A 230 19.26 -26.70 4.03
N GLY A 231 19.10 -28.02 3.96
CA GLY A 231 17.86 -28.74 4.27
C GLY A 231 16.75 -28.49 3.26
N LYS A 232 15.51 -28.77 3.65
CA LYS A 232 14.33 -28.63 2.78
C LYS A 232 14.12 -27.19 2.34
N GLN A 233 14.08 -26.99 1.03
CA GLN A 233 13.78 -25.72 0.39
C GLN A 233 12.38 -25.76 -0.22
N ARG A 234 11.64 -24.68 -0.06
CA ARG A 234 10.40 -24.40 -0.78
C ARG A 234 10.38 -22.91 -1.10
N LYS A 235 10.50 -22.57 -2.38
CA LYS A 235 10.51 -21.20 -2.88
C LYS A 235 9.24 -20.94 -3.65
N LEU A 236 8.63 -19.79 -3.38
CA LEU A 236 7.41 -19.35 -4.03
C LEU A 236 7.74 -18.23 -5.01
N ILE A 237 7.27 -18.38 -6.24
CA ILE A 237 7.27 -17.35 -7.27
C ILE A 237 5.81 -17.00 -7.52
N THR A 238 5.43 -15.76 -7.24
CA THR A 238 4.09 -15.24 -7.49
C THR A 238 4.10 -14.42 -8.76
N VAL A 239 3.31 -14.82 -9.75
CA VAL A 239 3.14 -14.11 -11.01
C VAL A 239 1.80 -13.40 -10.99
N TYR A 240 1.78 -12.12 -11.33
CA TYR A 240 0.58 -11.29 -11.45
C TYR A 240 0.31 -10.99 -12.91
N CYS A 241 -0.95 -11.11 -13.34
CA CYS A 241 -1.37 -10.84 -14.71
C CYS A 241 -2.76 -10.21 -14.77
N ASN A 242 -3.16 -9.81 -15.98
CA ASN A 242 -4.46 -9.20 -16.26
C ASN A 242 -5.59 -10.21 -16.56
N ASP A 243 -5.46 -11.48 -16.17
CA ASP A 243 -6.55 -12.47 -16.22
C ASP A 243 -7.55 -12.17 -15.09
N PRO A 244 -8.80 -11.75 -15.39
CA PRO A 244 -9.77 -11.38 -14.35
C PRO A 244 -10.28 -12.58 -13.54
N HIS A 245 -10.16 -13.80 -14.06
CA HIS A 245 -10.58 -15.02 -13.35
C HIS A 245 -9.48 -15.54 -12.43
N GLN A 246 -8.22 -15.41 -12.85
CA GLN A 246 -7.07 -15.86 -12.09
C GLN A 246 -5.93 -14.84 -12.23
N PRO A 247 -6.02 -13.68 -11.54
CA PRO A 247 -5.04 -12.59 -11.68
C PRO A 247 -3.67 -12.92 -11.07
N THR A 248 -3.55 -14.07 -10.38
CA THR A 248 -2.35 -14.50 -9.68
C THR A 248 -2.17 -16.01 -9.77
N ILE A 249 -0.96 -16.44 -10.12
CA ILE A 249 -0.52 -17.84 -10.02
C ILE A 249 0.71 -17.89 -9.12
N GLN A 250 0.78 -18.95 -8.32
CA GLN A 250 1.93 -19.31 -7.52
C GLN A 250 2.63 -20.50 -8.14
N LEU A 251 3.92 -20.34 -8.42
CA LEU A 251 4.83 -21.40 -8.84
C LEU A 251 5.72 -21.79 -7.66
N VAL A 252 6.01 -23.07 -7.54
CA VAL A 252 6.80 -23.62 -6.43
C VAL A 252 8.04 -24.30 -6.98
N VAL A 253 9.20 -23.90 -6.47
CA VAL A 253 10.45 -24.64 -6.64
C VAL A 253 10.84 -25.24 -5.29
N LYS A 254 10.99 -26.56 -5.23
CA LYS A 254 11.23 -27.30 -3.98
C LYS A 254 12.28 -28.39 -4.14
N GLY A 255 12.85 -28.82 -3.02
CA GLY A 255 13.84 -29.89 -2.95
C GLY A 255 14.64 -29.83 -1.64
N THR A 256 15.78 -30.49 -1.58
CA THR A 256 16.68 -30.53 -0.41
C THR A 256 18.08 -30.08 -0.81
N VAL A 257 18.74 -29.30 0.04
CA VAL A 257 20.15 -28.90 -0.16
C VAL A 257 21.00 -29.51 0.95
N GLU A 258 22.12 -30.13 0.60
CA GLU A 258 23.08 -30.75 1.53
C GLU A 258 24.33 -29.87 1.74
#